data_AF-A0A957WMU4-F1
#
_entry.id   AF-A0A957WMU4-F1
#
_cell.length_a   1.000
_cell.length_b   1.000
_cell.length_c   1.000
_cell.angle_alpha   90.00
_cell.angle_beta   90.00
_cell.angle_gamma   90.00
#
_symmetry.space_group_name_H-M   'P 1'
#
loop_
_entity.id
_entity.type
_entity.pdbx_description
1 polymer ?
#
loop_
_entity_poly.entity_id
_entity_poly.type
_entity_poly.pdbx_seq_one_letter_code
_entity_poly.pdbx_strand_id
1 'polypeptide(L)' 'MKVKTNVKAGKPLGDAVADLTQVTGLDKVAQLYTNLTGKDCGCQSRQEKLNRLFSG' A
#
# COMPACT_ATOMS: atom_id res chain seq x y z
N MET A 1 -16.88 -11.02 3.80
CA MET A 1 -15.97 -11.07 2.64
C MET A 1 -14.76 -11.93 3.02
N LYS A 2 -14.46 -13.01 2.29
CA LYS A 2 -13.17 -13.72 2.41
C LYS A 2 -12.14 -12.90 1.62
N VAL A 3 -11.45 -12.00 2.31
CA VAL A 3 -10.38 -11.21 1.70
C VAL A 3 -9.21 -12.15 1.44
N LYS A 4 -9.02 -12.56 0.18
CA LYS A 4 -7.85 -13.34 -0.24
C LYS A 4 -6.67 -12.39 -0.35
N THR A 5 -5.88 -12.31 0.72
CA THR A 5 -4.65 -11.51 0.73
C THR A 5 -3.53 -12.32 0.07
N ASN A 6 -2.77 -11.71 -0.85
CA ASN A 6 -1.63 -12.35 -1.52
C ASN A 6 -0.30 -12.10 -0.76
N VAL A 7 -0.40 -11.95 0.56
CA VAL A 7 0.72 -11.73 1.46
C VAL A 7 1.41 -13.08 1.67
N LYS A 8 2.61 -13.22 1.11
CA LYS A 8 3.45 -14.41 1.20
C LYS A 8 4.71 -14.09 2.00
N ALA A 9 5.20 -15.05 2.78
CA ALA A 9 6.52 -14.93 3.41
C ALA A 9 7.60 -14.75 2.31
N GLY A 10 8.49 -13.77 2.49
CA GLY A 10 9.51 -13.39 1.50
C GLY A 10 9.07 -12.35 0.46
N LYS A 11 7.81 -11.88 0.50
CA LYS A 11 7.35 -10.74 -0.30
C LYS A 11 7.78 -9.44 0.39
N PRO A 12 8.27 -8.42 -0.33
CA PRO A 12 8.74 -7.19 0.30
C PRO A 12 7.57 -6.46 0.97
N LEU A 13 7.84 -5.88 2.16
CA LEU A 13 6.77 -5.41 3.05
C LEU A 13 5.90 -4.31 2.44
N GLY A 14 6.48 -3.43 1.62
CA GLY A 14 5.72 -2.42 0.90
C GLY A 14 4.66 -3.04 -0.02
N ASP A 15 5.00 -4.07 -0.79
CA ASP A 15 4.03 -4.79 -1.63
C ASP A 15 2.96 -5.49 -0.84
N ALA A 16 3.31 -6.11 0.30
CA ALA A 16 2.32 -6.72 1.18
C ALA A 16 1.34 -5.68 1.73
N VAL A 17 1.83 -4.50 2.14
CA VAL A 17 1.01 -3.39 2.61
C VAL A 17 0.15 -2.82 1.49
N ALA A 18 0.68 -2.67 0.27
CA ALA A 18 -0.08 -2.20 -0.88
C ALA A 18 -1.24 -3.16 -1.24
N ASP A 19 -0.95 -4.47 -1.32
CA ASP A 19 -1.97 -5.50 -1.55
C ASP A 19 -3.08 -5.43 -0.48
N LEU A 20 -2.69 -5.33 0.80
CA LEU A 20 -3.63 -5.21 1.92
C LEU A 20 -4.48 -3.94 1.85
N THR A 21 -3.85 -2.81 1.54
CA THR A 21 -4.51 -1.49 1.44
C THR A 21 -5.49 -1.45 0.26
N GLN A 22 -5.16 -2.13 -0.83
CA GLN A 22 -6.03 -2.26 -2.00
C GLN A 22 -7.25 -3.12 -1.70
N VAL A 23 -7.08 -4.30 -1.11
CA VAL A 23 -8.21 -5.21 -0.83
C VAL A 23 -9.12 -4.72 0.29
N THR A 24 -8.60 -3.90 1.20
CA THR A 24 -9.38 -3.24 2.25
C THR A 24 -10.04 -1.95 1.77
N GLY A 25 -9.65 -1.44 0.59
CA GLY A 25 -10.21 -0.23 0.00
C GLY A 25 -9.70 1.08 0.60
N LEU A 26 -8.64 1.03 1.43
CA LEU A 26 -7.99 2.24 1.96
C LEU A 26 -7.34 3.09 0.87
N ASP A 27 -7.00 2.50 -0.28
CA ASP A 27 -6.46 3.20 -1.44
C ASP A 27 -7.42 4.30 -1.94
N LYS A 28 -8.73 4.01 -1.90
CA LYS A 28 -9.77 4.99 -2.24
C LYS A 28 -9.79 6.16 -1.26
N VAL A 29 -9.54 5.92 0.02
CA VAL A 29 -9.47 6.98 1.03
C VAL A 29 -8.24 7.86 0.79
N ALA A 30 -7.11 7.25 0.44
CA ALA A 30 -5.90 8.00 0.08
C ALA A 30 -6.11 8.84 -1.19
N GLN A 31 -6.75 8.28 -2.22
CA GLN A 31 -7.10 9.01 -3.44
C GLN A 31 -8.06 10.16 -3.17
N LEU A 32 -9.09 9.94 -2.35
CA LEU A 32 -10.02 11.00 -1.92
C LEU A 32 -9.28 12.09 -1.14
N TYR A 33 -8.40 11.70 -0.21
CA TYR A 33 -7.59 12.66 0.54
C TYR A 33 -6.72 13.50 -0.40
N THR A 34 -6.06 12.89 -1.38
CA THR A 34 -5.25 13.60 -2.38
C THR A 34 -6.11 14.53 -3.25
N ASN A 35 -7.30 14.10 -3.64
CA ASN A 35 -8.24 14.94 -4.39
C ASN A 35 -8.72 16.15 -3.58
N LEU A 36 -9.03 15.95 -2.30
CA LEU A 36 -9.53 16.98 -1.39
C LEU A 36 -8.44 17.97 -0.95
N THR A 37 -7.24 17.49 -0.68
CA THR A 37 -6.14 18.31 -0.14
C THR A 37 -5.19 18.82 -1.22
N GLY A 38 -5.27 18.28 -2.43
CA GLY A 38 -4.30 18.53 -3.51
C GLY A 38 -2.90 18.00 -3.23
N LYS A 39 -2.71 17.24 -2.13
CA LYS A 39 -1.41 16.67 -1.74
C LYS A 39 -1.32 15.22 -2.18
N ASP A 40 -0.28 14.92 -2.94
CA ASP A 40 0.02 13.54 -3.32
C ASP A 40 0.26 12.67 -2.07
N CYS A 41 -0.42 11.52 -2.00
CA CYS A 41 -0.23 10.54 -0.91
C CYS A 41 1.25 10.08 -0.81
N GLY A 42 1.99 10.08 -1.91
CA GLY A 42 3.30 9.45 -2.02
C GLY A 42 3.23 7.94 -1.88
N CYS A 43 2.05 7.34 -2.11
CA CYS A 43 1.75 5.93 -1.84
C CYS A 43 2.80 4.99 -2.49
N GLN A 44 3.20 5.24 -3.75
CA GLN A 44 4.24 4.47 -4.46
C GLN A 44 5.63 4.65 -3.84
N SER A 45 6.03 5.89 -3.55
CA SER A 45 7.35 6.16 -2.94
C SER A 45 7.46 5.56 -1.53
N ARG A 46 6.34 5.51 -0.78
CA ARG A 46 6.26 4.83 0.53
C ARG A 46 6.39 3.32 0.38
N GLN A 47 5.70 2.73 -0.59
CA GLN A 47 5.81 1.31 -0.92
C GLN A 47 7.26 0.95 -1.27
N GLU A 48 7.91 1.70 -2.15
CA GLU A 48 9.30 1.44 -2.55
C GLU A 48 10.28 1.62 -1.39
N LYS A 49 10.09 2.63 -0.55
CA LYS A 49 10.90 2.80 0.66
C LYS A 49 10.76 1.63 1.61
N LEU A 50 9.54 1.17 1.85
CA LEU A 50 9.28 -0.01 2.68
C LEU A 50 9.89 -1.28 2.06
N ASN A 51 9.78 -1.44 0.75
CA ASN A 51 10.40 -2.56 0.04
C ASN A 51 11.93 -2.56 0.19
N ARG A 52 12.58 -1.39 0.08
CA ARG A 52 14.03 -1.26 0.20
C ARG A 52 14.56 -1.41 1.62
N LEU A 53 13.81 -0.94 2.61
CA LEU A 53 14.21 -1.03 4.03
C LEU A 53 14.06 -2.45 4.58
N PHE A 54 13.14 -3.24 4.03
CA PHE A 54 12.80 -4.57 4.49
C PHE A 54 13.10 -5.66 3.45
N SER A 55 13.97 -5.39 2.49
CA SER A 55 14.49 -6.37 1.51
C SER A 55 15.68 -7.20 2.05
N GLY A 56 15.76 -7.36 3.38
CA GLY A 56 16.79 -8.13 4.09
C GLY A 56 16.30 -9.49 4.55
#